data_AF-B1I4B7-F1
#
_entry.id   AF-B1I4B7-F1
#
_cell.length_a   1.000
_cell.length_b   1.000
_cell.length_c   1.000
_cell.angle_alpha   90.00
_cell.angle_beta   90.00
_cell.angle_gamma   90.00
#
_symmetry.space_group_name_H-M   'P 1'
#
loop_
_entity.id
_entity.type
_entity.pdbx_description
1 polymer ?
#
loop_
_entity_poly.entity_id
_entity_poly.type
_entity_poly.pdbx_seq_one_letter_code
_entity_poly.pdbx_strand_id
1 'polypeptide(L)'
;MDHRRNRLLVLVAALLGVILLVGALAGCDIARRPGPPEQAPPEARQALPNDPREAGRLADRLAKTAADTPGVNRATVVLAGTTAYVGLNLEEGMEGKRTNEVKRKAAKRVRQAEPRIERVMVTTDMDTFARLERIAAGVRRGEPVSAFQREFAEINRRSTPITR
;
A
#
# COMPACT_ATOMS: atom_id res chain seq x y z
N MET A 1 -48.14 67.59 17.55
CA MET A 1 -47.11 67.54 16.47
C MET A 1 -46.80 66.07 16.14
N ASP A 2 -47.84 65.25 15.93
CA ASP A 2 -47.71 63.78 16.07
C ASP A 2 -47.94 62.99 14.77
N HIS A 3 -48.51 63.61 13.74
CA HIS A 3 -48.74 62.92 12.46
C HIS A 3 -47.47 62.71 11.62
N ARG A 4 -46.45 63.58 11.72
CA ARG A 4 -45.18 63.37 11.02
C ARG A 4 -44.37 62.22 11.63
N ARG A 5 -44.47 62.01 12.95
CA ARG A 5 -43.76 60.94 13.67
C ARG A 5 -44.39 59.56 13.41
N ASN A 6 -45.73 59.46 13.39
CA ASN A 6 -46.41 58.22 13.02
C ASN A 6 -46.29 57.89 11.52
N ARG A 7 -46.31 58.88 10.62
CA ARG A 7 -46.05 58.64 9.18
C ARG A 7 -44.62 58.17 8.94
N LEU A 8 -43.65 58.75 9.65
CA LEU A 8 -42.26 58.30 9.58
C LEU A 8 -42.10 56.86 10.12
N LEU A 9 -42.75 56.53 11.25
CA LEU A 9 -42.72 55.18 11.82
C LEU A 9 -43.41 54.14 10.91
N VAL A 10 -44.54 54.49 10.29
CA VAL A 10 -45.23 53.60 9.35
C VAL A 10 -44.43 53.41 8.05
N LEU A 11 -43.77 54.45 7.54
CA LEU A 11 -42.91 54.34 6.36
C LEU A 11 -41.63 53.55 6.64
N VAL A 12 -41.02 53.71 7.83
CA VAL A 12 -39.85 52.92 8.25
C VAL A 12 -40.23 51.45 8.49
N ALA A 13 -41.38 51.18 9.09
CA ALA A 13 -41.88 49.81 9.26
C ALA A 13 -42.26 49.14 7.93
N ALA A 14 -42.85 49.89 6.99
CA ALA A 14 -43.13 49.40 5.64
C ALA A 14 -41.84 49.13 4.84
N LEU A 15 -40.83 50.00 4.95
CA LEU A 15 -39.52 49.80 4.33
C LEU A 15 -38.79 48.58 4.93
N LEU A 16 -38.79 48.41 6.26
CA LEU A 16 -38.20 47.24 6.91
C LEU A 16 -38.94 45.93 6.58
N GLY A 17 -40.27 45.97 6.45
CA GLY A 17 -41.08 44.83 6.03
C GLY A 17 -40.80 44.40 4.58
N VAL A 18 -40.63 45.35 3.66
CA VAL A 18 -40.29 45.07 2.26
C VAL A 18 -38.85 44.54 2.13
N ILE A 19 -37.89 45.06 2.91
CA ILE A 19 -36.51 44.55 2.94
C ILE A 19 -36.44 43.11 3.47
N LEU A 20 -37.27 42.75 4.46
CA LEU A 20 -37.37 41.38 4.97
C LEU A 20 -38.07 40.43 3.98
N LEU A 21 -39.03 40.93 3.18
CA LEU A 21 -39.73 40.14 2.16
C LEU A 21 -38.85 39.82 0.94
N VAL A 22 -37.92 40.71 0.57
CA VAL A 22 -36.98 40.50 -0.56
C VAL A 22 -35.83 39.55 -0.19
N GLY A 23 -35.46 39.44 1.08
CA GLY A 23 -34.39 38.55 1.54
C GLY A 23 -34.70 37.04 1.44
N ALA A 24 -35.97 36.65 1.32
CA ALA A 24 -36.39 35.24 1.31
C ALA A 24 -36.39 34.58 -0.09
N LEU A 25 -36.16 35.32 -1.18
CA LEU A 25 -36.06 34.77 -2.54
C LEU A 25 -34.63 34.69 -3.09
N ALA A 26 -33.64 35.20 -2.34
CA ALA A 26 -32.23 34.92 -2.58
C ALA A 26 -31.80 33.63 -1.86
N GLY A 27 -32.59 32.57 -2.00
CA GLY A 27 -32.18 31.22 -1.64
C GLY A 27 -31.04 30.78 -2.57
N CYS A 28 -29.91 30.41 -1.98
CA CYS A 28 -28.71 29.95 -2.67
C CYS A 28 -29.04 28.83 -3.66
N ASP A 29 -29.05 29.15 -4.94
CA ASP A 29 -28.77 28.17 -5.98
C ASP A 29 -27.28 27.81 -5.83
N ILE A 30 -26.99 26.81 -4.99
CA ILE A 30 -25.72 26.07 -5.07
C ILE A 30 -25.82 25.29 -6.38
N ALA A 31 -25.53 26.02 -7.45
CA ALA A 31 -25.26 25.47 -8.75
C ALA A 31 -24.12 24.47 -8.58
N ARG A 32 -24.48 23.18 -8.47
CA ARG A 32 -23.56 22.07 -8.68
C ARG A 32 -23.11 22.16 -10.13
N ARG A 33 -22.11 23.01 -10.40
CA ARG A 33 -21.28 22.81 -11.57
C ARG A 33 -20.64 21.44 -11.36
N PRO A 34 -20.83 20.46 -12.26
CA PRO A 34 -19.89 19.36 -12.29
C PRO A 34 -18.53 20.03 -12.49
N GLY A 35 -17.63 19.88 -11.54
CA GLY A 35 -16.23 20.25 -11.78
C GLY A 35 -15.78 19.56 -13.07
N PRO A 36 -14.78 20.10 -13.79
CA PRO A 36 -14.07 19.31 -14.80
C PRO A 36 -13.82 17.93 -14.19
N PRO A 37 -14.07 16.81 -14.92
CA PRO A 37 -13.98 15.48 -14.35
C PRO A 37 -12.70 15.44 -13.54
N GLU A 38 -12.82 15.26 -12.22
CA GLU A 38 -11.65 15.17 -11.36
C GLU A 38 -10.93 13.93 -11.83
N GLN A 39 -9.99 14.15 -12.73
CA GLN A 39 -9.10 13.13 -13.23
C GLN A 39 -8.45 12.61 -11.96
N ALA A 40 -8.81 11.39 -11.58
CA ALA A 40 -8.21 10.70 -10.45
C ALA A 40 -6.70 10.98 -10.52
N PRO A 41 -6.06 11.35 -9.39
CA PRO A 41 -4.67 11.76 -9.39
C PRO A 41 -3.86 10.77 -10.22
N PRO A 42 -3.06 11.24 -11.21
CA PRO A 42 -2.27 10.36 -12.04
C PRO A 42 -1.31 9.62 -11.11
N GLU A 43 -1.62 8.36 -10.80
CA GLU A 43 -0.83 7.48 -9.94
C GLU A 43 -0.64 7.98 -8.49
N ALA A 44 -1.66 7.82 -7.65
CA ALA A 44 -1.37 7.35 -6.31
C ALA A 44 -0.57 6.05 -6.46
N ARG A 45 0.74 6.10 -6.17
CA ARG A 45 1.68 4.96 -6.18
C ARG A 45 0.94 3.70 -5.75
N GLN A 46 0.61 2.84 -6.71
CA GLN A 46 -0.33 1.75 -6.44
C GLN A 46 0.23 0.93 -5.27
N ALA A 47 -0.56 0.66 -4.24
CA ALA A 47 -0.10 -0.21 -3.16
C ALA A 47 0.12 -1.64 -3.71
N LEU A 48 0.91 -2.47 -3.03
CA LEU A 48 0.95 -3.90 -3.35
C LEU A 48 -0.45 -4.51 -3.16
N PRO A 49 -0.80 -5.59 -3.89
CA PRO A 49 -2.09 -6.23 -3.75
C PRO A 49 -2.34 -6.69 -2.31
N ASN A 50 -3.50 -6.34 -1.77
CA ASN A 50 -3.92 -6.76 -0.43
C ASN A 50 -4.79 -8.03 -0.47
N ASP A 51 -5.31 -8.41 -1.65
CA ASP A 51 -5.97 -9.69 -1.84
C ASP A 51 -4.94 -10.83 -1.78
N PRO A 52 -5.14 -11.87 -0.94
CA PRO A 52 -4.17 -12.95 -0.80
C PRO A 52 -3.86 -13.71 -2.09
N ARG A 53 -4.82 -13.88 -3.00
CA ARG A 53 -4.61 -14.62 -4.25
C ARG A 53 -3.78 -13.79 -5.22
N GLU A 54 -4.08 -12.49 -5.34
CA GLU A 54 -3.27 -11.58 -6.16
C GLU A 54 -1.85 -11.41 -5.59
N ALA A 55 -1.72 -11.25 -4.28
CA ALA A 55 -0.44 -11.18 -3.60
C ALA A 55 0.37 -12.47 -3.80
N GLY A 56 -0.28 -13.64 -3.72
CA GLY A 56 0.32 -14.94 -3.99
C GLY A 56 0.84 -15.05 -5.43
N ARG A 57 0.02 -14.68 -6.42
CA ARG A 57 0.46 -14.68 -7.84
C ARG A 57 1.63 -13.74 -8.09
N LEU A 58 1.62 -12.55 -7.48
CA LEU A 58 2.74 -11.62 -7.59
C LEU A 58 4.00 -12.19 -6.94
N ALA A 59 3.87 -12.76 -5.73
CA ALA A 59 4.96 -13.42 -5.03
C ALA A 59 5.55 -14.59 -5.84
N ASP A 60 4.72 -15.43 -6.46
CA ASP A 60 5.17 -16.53 -7.32
C ASP A 60 5.97 -16.02 -8.52
N ARG A 61 5.53 -14.93 -9.17
CA ARG A 61 6.30 -14.29 -10.25
C ARG A 61 7.65 -13.78 -9.76
N LEU A 62 7.68 -13.14 -8.58
CA LEU A 62 8.92 -12.63 -8.00
C LEU A 62 9.86 -13.76 -7.54
N ALA A 63 9.31 -14.88 -7.07
CA ALA A 63 10.08 -16.08 -6.77
C ALA A 63 10.75 -16.65 -8.03
N LYS A 64 10.03 -16.69 -9.16
CA LYS A 64 10.63 -17.06 -10.45
C LYS A 64 11.76 -16.11 -10.85
N THR A 65 11.52 -14.79 -10.78
CA THR A 65 12.56 -13.77 -11.04
C THR A 65 13.80 -13.94 -10.15
N ALA A 66 13.62 -14.31 -8.89
CA ALA A 66 14.72 -14.57 -7.98
C ALA A 66 15.47 -15.87 -8.35
N ALA A 67 14.73 -16.93 -8.70
CA ALA A 67 15.29 -18.22 -9.14
C ALA A 67 16.09 -18.10 -10.45
N ASP A 68 15.73 -17.19 -11.36
CA ASP A 68 16.47 -16.91 -12.60
C ASP A 68 17.84 -16.23 -12.35
N THR A 69 18.24 -16.02 -11.09
CA THR A 69 19.56 -15.52 -10.74
C THR A 69 20.58 -16.66 -10.79
N PRO A 70 21.68 -16.54 -11.58
CA PRO A 70 22.74 -17.57 -11.60
C PRO A 70 23.26 -17.87 -10.19
N GLY A 71 23.43 -19.15 -9.84
CA GLY A 71 23.76 -19.56 -8.48
C GLY A 71 22.56 -19.87 -7.59
N VAL A 72 21.32 -19.76 -8.08
CA VAL A 72 20.08 -20.06 -7.34
C VAL A 72 19.41 -21.30 -7.93
N ASN A 73 19.26 -22.34 -7.10
CA ASN A 73 18.53 -23.55 -7.45
C ASN A 73 17.01 -23.36 -7.34
N ARG A 74 16.57 -22.75 -6.23
CA ARG A 74 15.15 -22.48 -5.94
C ARG A 74 15.01 -21.16 -5.20
N ALA A 75 13.86 -20.52 -5.37
CA ALA A 75 13.49 -19.36 -4.60
C ALA A 75 12.04 -19.41 -4.14
N THR A 76 11.76 -18.76 -3.02
CA THR A 76 10.41 -18.52 -2.51
C THR A 76 10.29 -17.07 -2.08
N VAL A 77 9.11 -16.46 -2.27
CA VAL A 77 8.87 -15.06 -1.93
C VAL A 77 7.56 -14.94 -1.15
N VAL A 78 7.58 -14.10 -0.13
CA VAL A 78 6.39 -13.69 0.62
C VAL A 78 6.36 -12.16 0.67
N LEU A 79 5.18 -11.58 0.40
CA LEU A 79 4.96 -10.14 0.48
C LEU A 79 4.24 -9.81 1.79
N ALA A 80 4.76 -8.85 2.54
CA ALA A 80 4.10 -8.29 3.72
C ALA A 80 4.30 -6.77 3.75
N GLY A 81 3.21 -6.01 3.64
CA GLY A 81 3.27 -4.56 3.41
C GLY A 81 4.10 -4.26 2.15
N THR A 82 5.08 -3.36 2.26
CA THR A 82 6.04 -3.01 1.19
C THR A 82 7.34 -3.83 1.22
N THR A 83 7.39 -4.92 2.02
CA THR A 83 8.57 -5.77 2.15
C THR A 83 8.38 -7.11 1.42
N ALA A 84 9.38 -7.50 0.64
CA ALA A 84 9.50 -8.85 0.10
C ALA A 84 10.53 -9.66 0.90
N TYR A 85 10.08 -10.77 1.47
CA TYR A 85 10.94 -11.78 2.09
C TYR A 85 11.27 -12.84 1.06
N VAL A 86 12.54 -13.00 0.75
CA VAL A 86 13.05 -13.87 -0.31
C VAL A 86 13.90 -14.96 0.33
N GLY A 87 13.47 -16.20 0.22
CA GLY A 87 14.29 -17.37 0.52
C GLY A 87 14.99 -17.85 -0.74
N LEU A 88 16.30 -18.07 -0.68
CA LEU A 88 17.09 -18.62 -1.77
C LEU A 88 17.73 -19.95 -1.32
N ASN A 89 17.51 -21.00 -2.10
CA ASN A 89 18.34 -22.20 -2.09
C ASN A 89 19.39 -22.03 -3.19
N LEU A 90 20.67 -22.02 -2.82
CA LEU A 90 21.78 -21.75 -3.72
C LEU A 90 22.37 -23.05 -4.28
N GLU A 91 23.13 -22.92 -5.36
CA GLU A 91 24.01 -24.00 -5.86
C GLU A 91 25.01 -24.43 -4.77
N GLU A 92 25.43 -25.69 -4.81
CA GLU A 92 26.41 -26.25 -3.87
C GLU A 92 27.79 -25.57 -4.03
N GLY A 93 28.59 -25.58 -2.96
CA GLY A 93 29.95 -24.98 -2.98
C GLY A 93 29.97 -23.45 -3.00
N MET A 94 28.83 -22.80 -2.76
CA MET A 94 28.69 -21.34 -2.69
C MET A 94 29.00 -20.82 -1.29
N GLU A 95 30.08 -20.05 -1.15
CA GLU A 95 30.49 -19.52 0.15
C GLU A 95 30.85 -18.03 0.14
N GLY A 96 30.78 -17.42 1.33
CA GLY A 96 31.26 -16.07 1.63
C GLY A 96 30.80 -15.01 0.62
N LYS A 97 31.77 -14.46 -0.13
CA LYS A 97 31.53 -13.34 -1.06
C LYS A 97 30.59 -13.70 -2.20
N ARG A 98 30.66 -14.94 -2.72
CA ARG A 98 29.84 -15.39 -3.86
C ARG A 98 28.37 -15.52 -3.47
N THR A 99 28.10 -16.07 -2.28
CA THR A 99 26.76 -16.10 -1.67
C THR A 99 26.20 -14.69 -1.51
N ASN A 100 26.99 -13.76 -0.98
CA ASN A 100 26.56 -12.36 -0.81
C ASN A 100 26.27 -11.67 -2.14
N GLU A 101 27.05 -11.95 -3.18
CA GLU A 101 26.80 -11.43 -4.52
C GLU A 101 25.48 -11.93 -5.09
N VAL A 102 25.20 -13.23 -4.99
CA VAL A 102 23.94 -13.81 -5.46
C VAL A 102 22.75 -13.24 -4.70
N LYS A 103 22.84 -13.12 -3.36
CA LYS A 103 21.80 -12.47 -2.55
C LYS A 103 21.51 -11.04 -3.01
N ARG A 104 22.54 -10.22 -3.23
CA ARG A 104 22.38 -8.83 -3.74
C ARG A 104 21.76 -8.80 -5.14
N LYS A 105 22.20 -9.69 -6.02
CA LYS A 105 21.74 -9.76 -7.41
C LYS A 105 20.26 -10.16 -7.47
N ALA A 106 19.86 -11.19 -6.73
CA ALA A 106 18.47 -11.60 -6.58
C ALA A 106 17.61 -10.47 -5.99
N ALA A 107 18.07 -9.82 -4.91
CA ALA A 107 17.36 -8.70 -4.29
C ALA A 107 17.14 -7.53 -5.27
N LYS A 108 18.16 -7.21 -6.07
CA LYS A 108 18.07 -6.16 -7.10
C LYS A 108 17.02 -6.51 -8.15
N ARG A 109 17.03 -7.76 -8.66
CA ARG A 109 16.06 -8.20 -9.66
C ARG A 109 14.62 -8.18 -9.16
N VAL A 110 14.39 -8.67 -7.94
CA VAL A 110 13.06 -8.62 -7.31
C VAL A 110 12.56 -7.17 -7.21
N ARG A 111 13.40 -6.25 -6.73
CA ARG A 111 13.03 -4.83 -6.62
C ARG A 111 12.82 -4.16 -7.98
N GLN A 112 13.56 -4.55 -9.00
CA GLN A 112 13.38 -4.03 -10.36
C GLN A 112 12.09 -4.55 -11.02
N ALA A 113 11.73 -5.80 -10.75
CA ALA A 113 10.51 -6.41 -11.29
C ALA A 113 9.23 -5.84 -10.65
N GLU A 114 9.31 -5.34 -9.43
CA GLU A 114 8.19 -4.73 -8.72
C GLU A 114 8.65 -3.48 -7.93
N PRO A 115 8.61 -2.29 -8.56
CA PRO A 115 9.07 -1.03 -7.96
C PRO A 115 8.30 -0.59 -6.71
N ARG A 116 7.12 -1.16 -6.44
CA ARG A 116 6.34 -0.90 -5.22
C ARG A 116 6.97 -1.51 -3.96
N ILE A 117 7.93 -2.42 -4.10
CA ILE A 117 8.66 -3.02 -2.98
C ILE A 117 9.76 -2.06 -2.50
N GLU A 118 9.63 -1.57 -1.28
CA GLU A 118 10.61 -0.68 -0.64
C GLU A 118 11.77 -1.44 -0.02
N ARG A 119 11.52 -2.67 0.45
CA ARG A 119 12.49 -3.48 1.18
C ARG A 119 12.52 -4.91 0.66
N VAL A 120 13.72 -5.44 0.44
CA VAL A 120 13.92 -6.85 0.11
C VAL A 120 14.81 -7.49 1.16
N MET A 121 14.28 -8.47 1.88
CA MET A 121 15.01 -9.25 2.88
C MET A 121 15.34 -10.61 2.30
N VAL A 122 16.63 -10.92 2.16
CA VAL A 122 17.08 -12.17 1.53
C VAL A 122 17.74 -13.08 2.54
N THR A 123 17.25 -14.32 2.62
CA THR A 123 17.82 -15.39 3.43
C THR A 123 18.30 -16.54 2.55
N THR A 124 19.35 -17.20 2.99
CA THR A 124 19.86 -18.48 2.46
C THR A 124 19.83 -19.57 3.53
N ASP A 125 19.25 -19.27 4.70
CA ASP A 125 19.02 -20.23 5.76
C ASP A 125 17.83 -21.13 5.38
N MET A 126 18.05 -22.44 5.39
CA MET A 126 17.06 -23.43 4.91
C MET A 126 15.86 -23.57 5.84
N ASP A 127 16.02 -23.32 7.13
CA ASP A 127 14.91 -23.32 8.08
C ASP A 127 13.97 -22.14 7.81
N THR A 128 14.52 -20.94 7.58
CA THR A 128 13.77 -19.74 7.20
C THR A 128 13.14 -19.91 5.82
N PHE A 129 13.86 -20.52 4.86
CA PHE A 129 13.31 -20.86 3.55
C PHE A 129 12.06 -21.73 3.67
N ALA A 130 12.12 -22.84 4.42
CA ALA A 130 10.98 -23.74 4.62
C ALA A 130 9.78 -23.05 5.29
N ARG A 131 10.04 -22.07 6.17
CA ARG A 131 8.99 -21.23 6.77
C ARG A 131 8.32 -20.33 5.75
N LEU A 132 9.11 -19.65 4.91
CA LEU A 132 8.59 -18.84 3.82
C LEU A 132 7.76 -19.68 2.84
N GLU A 133 8.16 -20.92 2.56
CA GLU A 133 7.35 -21.84 1.73
C GLU A 133 6.00 -22.17 2.36
N ARG A 134 5.93 -22.39 3.68
CA ARG A 134 4.65 -22.62 4.37
C ARG A 134 3.73 -21.41 4.28
N ILE A 135 4.28 -20.22 4.48
CA ILE A 135 3.52 -18.95 4.34
C ILE A 135 3.04 -18.80 2.90
N ALA A 136 3.93 -18.92 1.91
CA ALA A 136 3.58 -18.81 0.49
C ALA A 136 2.51 -19.84 0.08
N ALA A 137 2.58 -21.07 0.60
CA ALA A 137 1.56 -22.09 0.35
C ALA A 137 0.18 -21.70 0.91
N GLY A 138 0.11 -21.11 2.11
CA GLY A 138 -1.15 -20.65 2.69
C GLY A 138 -1.72 -19.42 1.98
N VAL A 139 -0.86 -18.47 1.60
CA VAL A 139 -1.27 -17.32 0.78
C VAL A 139 -1.85 -17.76 -0.56
N ARG A 140 -1.24 -18.75 -1.23
CA ARG A 140 -1.80 -19.35 -2.46
C ARG A 140 -3.18 -19.98 -2.27
N ARG A 141 -3.47 -20.49 -1.06
CA ARG A 141 -4.81 -21.02 -0.71
C ARG A 141 -5.84 -19.93 -0.40
N GLY A 142 -5.41 -18.67 -0.29
CA GLY A 142 -6.27 -17.53 0.01
C GLY A 142 -6.19 -17.07 1.47
N GLU A 143 -5.27 -17.62 2.27
CA GLU A 143 -5.06 -17.17 3.65
C GLU A 143 -4.28 -15.84 3.64
N PRO A 144 -4.70 -14.80 4.37
CA PRO A 144 -3.96 -13.56 4.44
C PRO A 144 -2.61 -13.77 5.14
N VAL A 145 -1.60 -12.97 4.76
CA VAL A 145 -0.24 -13.06 5.34
C VAL A 145 -0.22 -12.87 6.87
N SER A 146 -1.21 -12.14 7.42
CA SER A 146 -1.42 -11.95 8.86
C SER A 146 -1.82 -13.21 9.62
N ALA A 147 -2.23 -14.29 8.93
CA ALA A 147 -2.51 -15.58 9.55
C ALA A 147 -1.24 -16.30 10.03
N PHE A 148 -0.06 -15.91 9.52
CA PHE A 148 1.22 -16.58 9.76
C PHE A 148 2.10 -15.90 10.82
N GLN A 149 1.47 -15.28 11.82
CA GLN A 149 2.19 -14.55 12.88
C GLN A 149 3.21 -15.41 13.61
N ARG A 150 2.93 -16.71 13.82
CA ARG A 150 3.86 -17.64 14.45
C ARG A 150 5.10 -17.87 13.59
N GLU A 151 4.92 -18.06 12.29
CA GLU A 151 6.01 -18.25 11.35
C GLU A 151 6.89 -17.00 11.29
N PHE A 152 6.32 -15.79 11.23
CA PHE A 152 7.10 -14.55 11.30
C PHE A 152 7.83 -14.37 12.63
N ALA A 153 7.21 -14.72 13.76
CA ALA A 153 7.87 -14.68 15.07
C ALA A 153 9.06 -15.64 15.14
N GLU A 154 9.00 -16.79 14.47
CA GLU A 154 10.12 -17.72 14.34
C GLU A 154 11.22 -17.19 13.42
N ILE A 155 10.86 -16.59 12.28
CA ILE A 155 11.82 -15.94 11.37
C ILE A 155 12.59 -14.84 12.11
N ASN A 156 11.89 -13.96 12.83
CA ASN A 156 12.49 -12.85 13.55
C ASN A 156 13.36 -13.30 14.73
N ARG A 157 12.99 -14.39 15.43
CA ARG A 157 13.80 -14.93 16.54
C ARG A 157 15.14 -15.50 16.08
N ARG A 158 15.20 -16.03 14.85
CA ARG A 158 16.39 -16.69 14.31
C ARG A 158 17.22 -15.80 13.39
N SER A 159 16.65 -14.71 12.88
CA SER A 159 17.46 -13.62 12.31
C SER A 159 18.20 -12.93 13.44
N THR A 160 19.48 -13.25 13.63
CA THR A 160 20.35 -12.47 14.50
C THR A 160 20.33 -11.01 14.05
N PRO A 161 20.08 -10.04 14.96
CA PRO A 161 20.22 -8.64 14.62
C PRO A 161 21.66 -8.40 14.16
N ILE A 162 21.84 -7.95 12.91
CA ILE A 162 23.07 -7.24 12.56
C ILE A 162 22.83 -5.81 13.05
N THR A 163 22.94 -5.61 14.37
CA THR A 163 22.99 -4.27 14.95
C THR A 163 24.29 -3.63 14.46
N ARG A 164 24.14 -2.47 13.83
CA ARG A 164 25.24 -1.65 13.34
C ARG A 164 26.04 -1.06 14.48
#